data_AF-A0A699YZ61-F1
#
_entry.id   AF-A0A699YZ61-F1
#
_cell.length_a   1.000
_cell.length_b   1.000
_cell.length_c   1.000
_cell.angle_alpha   90.00
_cell.angle_beta   90.00
_cell.angle_gamma   90.00
#
_symmetry.space_group_name_H-M   'P 1'
#
loop_
_entity.id
_entity.type
_entity.pdbx_description
1 polymer ?
#
loop_
_entity_poly.entity_id
_entity_poly.type
_entity_poly.pdbx_seq_one_letter_code
_entity_poly.pdbx_strand_id
1 'polypeptide(L)'
;MFWSGQEHCGPEGRRVLGRIWPSDPAAVARAKARVFDLHHKGMLTALVDVQPGGIQAVPDAIDYMLRGRHIGKVVVDLRSGRGS
;
A
#
# COMPACT_ATOMS: atom_id res chain seq x y z
N MET A 1 -13.20 -2.31 14.29
CA MET A 1 -11.77 -2.61 14.51
C MET A 1 -11.13 -2.76 13.13
N PHE A 2 -10.30 -1.80 12.69
CA PHE A 2 -9.76 -1.69 11.32
C PHE A 2 -8.70 -2.76 10.94
N TRP A 3 -8.59 -3.86 11.70
CA TRP A 3 -7.43 -4.77 11.66
C TRP A 3 -7.74 -6.26 11.89
N SER A 4 -8.79 -6.82 11.28
CA SER A 4 -9.00 -8.28 11.33
C SER A 4 -9.72 -8.86 10.10
N GLY A 5 -9.15 -8.68 8.90
CA GLY A 5 -9.72 -9.26 7.67
C GLY A 5 -8.71 -10.08 6.86
N GLN A 6 -9.19 -11.19 6.29
CA GLN A 6 -8.69 -11.92 5.11
C GLN A 6 -9.89 -12.44 4.29
N GLU A 7 -10.61 -11.60 3.55
CA GLU A 7 -11.49 -12.12 2.50
C GLU A 7 -10.69 -12.31 1.20
N HIS A 8 -11.09 -13.20 0.30
CA HIS A 8 -10.39 -13.50 -0.94
C HIS A 8 -11.33 -14.12 -1.90
N CYS A 9 -11.44 -13.60 -3.11
CA CYS A 9 -12.42 -14.15 -4.01
C CYS A 9 -11.95 -13.78 -5.44
N GLY A 10 -11.86 -14.80 -6.31
CA GLY A 10 -11.24 -14.78 -7.63
C GLY A 10 -12.24 -14.58 -8.78
N PRO A 11 -11.94 -15.08 -10.00
CA PRO A 11 -12.62 -14.67 -11.24
C PRO A 11 -14.16 -14.72 -11.20
N GLU A 12 -14.79 -13.77 -11.90
CA GLU A 12 -16.25 -13.56 -12.07
C GLU A 12 -17.06 -13.17 -10.84
N GLY A 13 -16.53 -12.25 -10.04
CA GLY A 13 -17.35 -11.45 -9.12
C GLY A 13 -16.96 -11.57 -7.67
N ARG A 14 -15.73 -11.98 -7.41
CA ARG A 14 -15.30 -12.34 -6.08
C ARG A 14 -14.15 -11.38 -5.62
N ARG A 15 -14.15 -11.00 -4.33
CA ARG A 15 -13.49 -9.88 -3.64
C ARG A 15 -12.56 -10.27 -2.47
N VAL A 16 -11.40 -9.62 -2.36
CA VAL A 16 -10.37 -9.93 -1.36
C VAL A 16 -10.23 -8.83 -0.30
N LEU A 17 -10.34 -9.16 0.99
CA LEU A 17 -10.05 -8.34 2.17
C LEU A 17 -9.04 -8.98 3.13
N GLY A 18 -7.78 -9.23 2.73
CA GLY A 18 -6.63 -9.38 3.64
C GLY A 18 -5.56 -10.41 3.20
N ARG A 19 -4.50 -10.64 4.00
CA ARG A 19 -3.24 -11.43 3.74
C ARG A 19 -3.23 -12.37 2.51
N ILE A 20 -3.03 -11.77 1.35
CA ILE A 20 -3.00 -12.42 0.02
C ILE A 20 -1.73 -13.23 -0.23
N TRP A 21 -0.78 -13.14 0.69
CA TRP A 21 0.51 -13.78 0.56
C TRP A 21 0.42 -15.26 0.89
N PRO A 22 0.99 -16.14 0.04
CA PRO A 22 1.19 -17.53 0.39
C PRO A 22 1.90 -17.66 1.76
N SER A 23 1.62 -18.74 2.48
CA SER A 23 2.33 -19.03 3.73
C SER A 23 3.79 -19.42 3.49
N ASP A 24 4.10 -19.98 2.30
CA ASP A 24 5.47 -20.32 1.87
C ASP A 24 6.30 -19.05 1.61
N PRO A 25 7.39 -18.80 2.38
CA PRO A 25 8.27 -17.65 2.18
C PRO A 25 8.86 -17.58 0.78
N ALA A 26 9.16 -18.73 0.14
CA ALA A 26 9.70 -18.75 -1.21
C ALA A 26 8.65 -18.30 -2.23
N ALA A 27 7.40 -18.72 -2.08
CA ALA A 27 6.29 -18.23 -2.89
C ALA A 27 6.02 -16.73 -2.67
N VAL A 28 6.16 -16.21 -1.44
CA VAL A 28 6.10 -14.76 -1.17
C VAL A 28 7.22 -14.01 -1.89
N ALA A 29 8.46 -14.52 -1.84
CA ALA A 29 9.59 -13.90 -2.53
C ALA A 29 9.36 -13.84 -4.05
N ARG A 30 8.89 -14.95 -4.66
CA ARG A 30 8.54 -14.99 -6.09
C ARG A 30 7.40 -14.03 -6.44
N ALA A 31 6.36 -13.97 -5.61
CA ALA A 31 5.24 -13.07 -5.83
C ALA A 31 5.65 -11.59 -5.74
N LYS A 32 6.52 -11.23 -4.78
CA LYS A 32 7.11 -9.88 -4.69
C LYS A 32 7.94 -9.54 -5.93
N ALA A 33 8.84 -10.43 -6.35
CA ALA A 33 9.64 -10.23 -7.55
C ALA A 33 8.74 -9.99 -8.78
N ARG A 34 7.67 -10.77 -8.92
CA ARG A 34 6.70 -10.60 -10.00
C ARG A 34 5.98 -9.24 -9.97
N VAL A 35 5.62 -8.73 -8.79
CA VAL A 35 5.02 -7.39 -8.65
C VAL A 35 5.98 -6.31 -9.15
N PHE A 36 7.27 -6.39 -8.78
CA PHE A 36 8.29 -5.45 -9.28
C PHE A 36 8.51 -5.56 -10.78
N ASP A 37 8.55 -6.77 -11.34
CA ASP A 37 8.68 -6.99 -12.78
C ASP A 37 7.51 -6.38 -13.56
N LEU A 38 6.28 -6.57 -13.08
CA LEU A 38 5.08 -6.00 -13.70
C LEU A 38 5.10 -4.48 -13.66
N HIS A 39 5.55 -3.90 -12.54
CA HIS A 39 5.74 -2.45 -12.43
C HIS A 39 6.80 -1.94 -13.39
N HIS A 40 7.97 -2.60 -13.45
CA HIS A 40 9.04 -2.25 -14.38
C HIS A 40 8.60 -2.32 -15.84
N LYS A 41 7.72 -3.27 -16.19
CA LYS A 41 7.12 -3.42 -17.52
C LYS A 41 5.96 -2.45 -17.80
N GLY A 42 5.62 -1.57 -16.86
CA GLY A 42 4.49 -0.64 -17.01
C GLY A 42 3.11 -1.30 -16.98
N MET A 43 3.02 -2.57 -16.57
CA MET A 43 1.76 -3.33 -16.48
C MET A 43 1.06 -3.19 -15.14
N LEU A 44 1.73 -2.58 -14.16
CA LEU A 44 1.21 -2.32 -12.82
C LEU A 44 1.67 -0.94 -12.36
N THR A 45 0.72 -0.11 -11.95
CA THR A 45 1.01 1.23 -11.40
C THR A 45 0.62 1.26 -9.93
N ALA A 46 1.53 1.73 -9.08
CA ALA A 46 1.22 1.99 -7.68
C ALA A 46 0.48 3.33 -7.56
N LEU A 47 -0.74 3.31 -7.02
CA LEU A 47 -1.45 4.53 -6.63
C LEU A 47 -0.98 4.94 -5.24
N VAL A 48 -0.28 6.07 -5.18
CA VAL A 48 0.28 6.62 -3.94
C VAL A 48 -0.13 8.07 -3.79
N ASP A 49 -0.41 8.45 -2.55
CA ASP A 49 -0.71 9.81 -2.13
C ASP A 49 0.40 10.27 -1.20
N VAL A 50 1.34 11.05 -1.75
CA VAL A 50 2.57 11.41 -1.04
C VAL A 50 2.38 12.73 -0.31
N GLN A 51 2.54 12.68 1.01
CA GLN A 51 2.47 13.84 1.90
C GLN A 51 3.90 14.25 2.30
N PRO A 52 4.34 15.49 1.99
CA PRO A 52 5.61 15.99 2.50
C PRO A 52 5.46 16.35 3.99
N GLY A 53 6.54 16.21 4.76
CA GLY A 53 6.63 16.85 6.08
C GLY A 53 7.42 16.08 7.13
N GLY A 54 8.24 15.11 6.74
CA GLY A 54 9.04 14.38 7.71
C GLY A 54 8.19 13.54 8.66
N ILE A 55 8.77 13.09 9.76
CA ILE A 55 8.05 12.27 10.75
C ILE A 55 6.89 13.03 11.43
N GLN A 56 7.00 14.37 11.51
CA GLN A 56 6.00 15.21 12.18
C GLN A 56 4.68 15.29 11.43
N ALA A 57 4.66 15.00 10.12
CA ALA A 57 3.45 14.96 9.31
C ALA A 57 2.64 13.66 9.45
N VAL A 58 3.12 12.68 10.23
CA VAL A 58 2.41 11.40 10.41
C VAL A 58 1.00 11.57 11.03
N PRO A 59 0.79 12.38 12.09
CA PRO A 59 -0.55 12.63 12.63
C PRO A 59 -1.50 13.21 11.59
N ASP A 60 -1.05 14.22 10.83
CA ASP A 60 -1.86 14.84 9.77
C ASP A 60 -2.18 13.86 8.65
N ALA A 61 -1.24 12.99 8.29
CA ALA A 61 -1.44 11.93 7.30
C ALA A 61 -2.46 10.88 7.78
N ILE A 62 -2.49 10.58 9.09
CA ILE A 62 -3.52 9.72 9.69
C ILE A 62 -4.89 10.39 9.61
N ASP A 63 -5.00 11.65 10.01
CA ASP A 63 -6.26 12.40 9.93
C ASP A 63 -6.75 12.53 8.47
N TYR A 64 -5.83 12.78 7.54
CA TYR A 64 -6.11 12.78 6.12
C TYR A 64 -6.65 11.43 5.63
N MET A 65 -6.02 10.33 6.05
CA MET A 65 -6.46 8.96 5.74
C MET A 65 -7.88 8.70 6.28
N LEU A 66 -8.15 9.08 7.53
CA LEU A 66 -9.43 8.88 8.20
C LEU A 66 -10.58 9.67 7.56
N ARG A 67 -10.31 10.79 6.88
CA ARG A 67 -11.31 11.53 6.09
C ARG A 67 -11.74 10.81 4.82
N GLY A 68 -11.06 9.73 4.42
CA GLY A 68 -11.46 8.88 3.30
C GLY A 68 -11.35 9.52 1.90
N ARG A 69 -10.64 10.65 1.76
CA ARG A 69 -10.46 11.37 0.48
C ARG A 69 -9.18 11.02 -0.28
N HIS A 70 -8.35 10.14 0.27
CA HIS A 70 -7.07 9.75 -0.29
C HIS A 70 -7.24 8.74 -1.42
N ILE A 71 -6.35 8.80 -2.41
CA ILE A 71 -6.32 7.82 -3.51
C ILE A 71 -5.11 6.90 -3.31
N GLY A 72 -5.38 5.61 -3.14
CA GLY A 72 -4.32 4.61 -2.98
C GLY A 72 -3.63 4.68 -1.60
N LYS A 73 -2.32 4.47 -1.56
CA LYS A 73 -1.57 4.40 -0.29
C LYS A 73 -1.06 5.79 0.10
N VAL A 74 -1.45 6.27 1.28
CA VAL A 74 -0.82 7.45 1.89
C VAL A 74 0.62 7.13 2.31
N VAL A 75 1.57 7.92 1.84
CA VAL A 75 3.02 7.80 2.12
C VAL A 75 3.53 9.14 2.62
N VAL A 76 4.20 9.15 3.77
CA VAL A 76 4.87 10.36 4.28
C VAL A 76 6.33 10.34 3.84
N ASP A 77 6.76 11.39 3.14
CA ASP A 77 8.17 11.54 2.78
C ASP A 77 8.99 12.07 3.97
N LEU A 78 9.86 11.20 4.48
CA LEU A 78 10.76 11.52 5.59
C LEU A 78 11.93 12.43 5.18
N ARG A 79 12.23 12.53 3.88
CA ARG A 79 13.35 13.32 3.37
C ARG A 79 13.01 14.80 3.26
N SER A 80 11.73 15.12 3.02
CA SER A 80 11.26 16.50 2.87
C SER A 80 11.29 17.31 4.18
N GLY A 81 11.52 16.67 5.33
CA GLY A 81 11.65 17.32 6.63
C GLY A 81 13.09 17.64 7.06
N ARG A 82 14.10 17.38 6.22
CA ARG A 82 15.52 17.64 6.53
C ARG A 82 16.01 19.04 6.11
N GLY A 83 15.11 19.99 5.95
CA GLY A 83 15.42 21.38 5.67
C GLY A 83 14.84 22.31 6.73
N SER A 84 15.55 22.47 7.85
CA SER A 84 15.49 23.60 8.79
C SER A 84 16.68 23.53 9.71
#